data_AF-J9GRC8-F1
#
_entry.id   AF-J9GRC8-F1
#
_cell.length_a   1.000
_cell.length_b   1.000
_cell.length_c   1.000
_cell.angle_alpha   90.00
_cell.angle_beta   90.00
_cell.angle_gamma   90.00
#
_symmetry.space_group_name_H-M   'P 1'
#
loop_
_entity.id
_entity.type
_entity.pdbx_description
1 polymer ?
#
loop_
_entity_poly.entity_id
_entity_poly.type
_entity_poly.pdbx_seq_one_letter_code
_entity_poly.pdbx_strand_id
1 'polypeptide(L)'
;MQQHTLQMFDVIQRGDFAAYGQLLRRTWQFNKALDAGTEPPVIAELCRRIDDYCAGYKLPGAGGGGYLYMVAKDPDAAARIKELLKQHPLTPSARFVDMQLSTQGLKVSRS
;
A
#
# COMPACT_ATOMS: atom_id res chain seq x y z
N MET A 1 10.05 -2.03 -16.16
CA MET A 1 10.21 -1.75 -14.71
C MET A 1 11.17 -0.59 -14.43
N GLN A 2 12.36 -0.53 -15.03
CA GLN A 2 13.35 0.53 -14.74
C GLN A 2 12.83 1.97 -14.94
N GLN A 3 12.20 2.27 -16.09
CA GLN A 3 11.62 3.59 -16.34
C GLN A 3 10.51 3.96 -15.34
N HIS A 4 9.69 2.98 -14.94
CA HIS A 4 8.64 3.16 -13.93
C HIS A 4 9.22 3.51 -12.57
N THR A 5 10.36 2.91 -12.19
CA THR A 5 11.07 3.25 -10.96
C THR A 5 11.63 4.68 -11.00
N LEU A 6 12.17 5.13 -12.13
CA LEU A 6 12.66 6.50 -12.29
C LEU A 6 11.50 7.52 -12.19
N GLN A 7 10.36 7.23 -12.80
CA GLN A 7 9.16 8.06 -12.66
C GLN A 7 8.68 8.12 -11.22
N MET A 8 8.69 6.99 -10.51
CA MET A 8 8.35 6.94 -9.09
C MET A 8 9.28 7.82 -8.26
N PHE A 9 10.60 7.76 -8.54
CA PHE A 9 11.59 8.61 -7.89
C PHE A 9 11.28 10.10 -8.10
N ASP A 10 11.07 10.54 -9.35
CA ASP A 10 10.80 11.94 -9.67
C ASP A 10 9.52 12.47 -8.99
N VAL A 11 8.45 11.67 -8.99
CA VAL A 11 7.17 12.03 -8.38
C VAL A 11 7.28 12.20 -6.87
N ILE A 12 8.02 11.30 -6.21
CA ILE A 12 8.29 11.41 -4.76
C ILE A 12 9.09 12.68 -4.46
N GLN A 13 10.12 13.00 -5.26
CA GLN A 13 10.93 14.22 -5.07
C GLN A 13 10.10 15.50 -5.21
N ARG A 14 9.05 15.48 -6.03
CA ARG A 14 8.12 16.61 -6.21
C ARG A 14 7.02 16.68 -5.15
N GLY A 15 6.89 15.67 -4.29
CA GLY A 15 5.83 15.59 -3.28
C GLY A 15 4.42 15.38 -3.87
N ASP A 16 4.31 14.87 -5.10
CA ASP A 16 3.02 14.62 -5.75
C ASP A 16 2.44 13.26 -5.32
N PHE A 17 1.69 13.27 -4.21
CA PHE A 17 1.09 12.07 -3.64
C PHE A 17 0.01 11.43 -4.50
N ALA A 18 -0.70 12.22 -5.31
CA ALA A 18 -1.73 11.69 -6.21
C ALA A 18 -1.08 10.89 -7.33
N ALA A 19 -0.07 11.44 -7.99
CA ALA A 19 0.71 10.72 -9.00
C ALA A 19 1.45 9.51 -8.40
N TYR A 20 1.98 9.64 -7.17
CA TYR A 20 2.61 8.53 -6.45
C TYR A 20 1.64 7.36 -6.29
N GLY A 21 0.42 7.63 -5.85
CA GLY A 21 -0.63 6.62 -5.73
C GLY A 21 -0.95 5.93 -7.06
N GLN A 22 -1.03 6.67 -8.16
CA GLN A 22 -1.28 6.07 -9.49
C GLN A 22 -0.14 5.17 -9.95
N LEU A 23 1.11 5.59 -9.76
CA LEU A 23 2.28 4.75 -10.04
C LEU A 23 2.31 3.52 -9.13
N LEU A 24 1.86 3.64 -7.89
CA LEU A 24 1.74 2.53 -6.96
C LEU A 24 0.73 1.49 -7.46
N ARG A 25 -0.46 1.94 -7.90
CA ARG A 25 -1.49 1.08 -8.52
C ARG A 25 -0.95 0.38 -9.77
N ARG A 26 -0.19 1.09 -10.60
CA ARG A 26 0.47 0.47 -11.77
C ARG A 26 1.49 -0.60 -11.38
N THR A 27 2.26 -0.36 -10.32
CA THR A 27 3.18 -1.37 -9.75
C THR A 27 2.41 -2.61 -9.30
N TRP A 28 1.26 -2.43 -8.65
CA TRP A 28 0.42 -3.54 -8.23
C TRP A 28 -0.07 -4.39 -9.41
N GLN A 29 -0.55 -3.74 -10.48
CA GLN A 29 -0.96 -4.43 -11.69
C GLN A 29 0.18 -5.23 -12.33
N PHE A 30 1.40 -4.68 -12.37
CA PHE A 30 2.57 -5.41 -12.84
C PHE A 30 2.87 -6.65 -12.00
N ASN A 31 2.84 -6.52 -10.67
CA ASN A 31 3.09 -7.66 -9.79
C ASN A 31 2.05 -8.78 -10.00
N LYS A 32 0.77 -8.43 -10.10
CA LYS A 32 -0.31 -9.39 -10.36
C LYS A 32 -0.20 -10.08 -11.72
N ALA A 33 0.26 -9.36 -12.73
CA ALA A 33 0.51 -9.93 -14.05
C ALA A 33 1.69 -10.90 -14.07
N LEU A 34 2.67 -10.72 -13.18
CA LEU A 34 3.84 -11.59 -13.07
C LEU A 34 3.58 -12.84 -12.22
N ASP A 35 2.81 -12.70 -11.13
CA ASP A 35 2.52 -13.81 -10.23
C ASP A 35 1.06 -13.72 -9.73
N ALA A 36 0.27 -14.73 -10.05
CA ALA A 36 -1.12 -14.87 -9.62
C ALA A 36 -1.26 -15.00 -8.09
N GLY A 37 -0.23 -15.48 -7.39
CA GLY A 37 -0.17 -15.55 -5.93
C GLY A 37 -0.08 -14.19 -5.24
N THR A 38 0.17 -13.12 -6.01
CA THR A 38 0.28 -11.75 -5.49
C THR A 38 -0.99 -11.29 -4.77
N GLU A 39 -2.18 -11.66 -5.26
CA GLU A 39 -3.47 -11.19 -4.74
C GLU A 39 -4.37 -12.39 -4.34
N PRO A 40 -4.19 -12.95 -3.14
CA PRO A 40 -5.10 -13.96 -2.62
C PRO A 40 -6.54 -13.43 -2.49
N PRO A 41 -7.56 -14.30 -2.41
CA PRO A 41 -8.97 -13.89 -2.39
C PRO A 41 -9.33 -12.86 -1.31
N VAL A 42 -8.77 -12.99 -0.10
CA VAL A 42 -9.00 -12.03 0.99
C VAL A 42 -8.42 -10.64 0.67
N ILE A 43 -7.30 -10.58 -0.05
CA ILE A 43 -6.69 -9.32 -0.47
C ILE A 43 -7.48 -8.73 -1.64
N ALA A 44 -7.94 -9.55 -2.58
CA ALA A 44 -8.82 -9.11 -3.67
C ALA A 44 -10.10 -8.45 -3.11
N GLU A 45 -10.72 -9.06 -2.10
CA GLU A 45 -11.91 -8.50 -1.44
C GLU A 45 -11.59 -7.19 -0.68
N LEU A 46 -10.43 -7.11 -0.01
CA LEU A 46 -9.98 -5.87 0.63
C LEU A 46 -9.84 -4.76 -0.42
N CYS A 47 -9.10 -5.03 -1.51
CA CYS A 47 -8.91 -4.12 -2.63
C CYS A 47 -10.26 -3.63 -3.16
N ARG A 48 -11.20 -4.54 -3.44
CA ARG A 48 -12.54 -4.21 -3.96
C ARG A 48 -13.32 -3.25 -3.05
N ARG A 49 -13.22 -3.39 -1.73
CA ARG A 49 -13.93 -2.51 -0.76
C ARG A 49 -13.37 -1.10 -0.70
N ILE A 50 -12.07 -0.92 -0.97
CA ILE A 50 -11.37 0.35 -0.76
C ILE A 50 -10.95 1.05 -2.05
N ASP A 51 -11.09 0.40 -3.22
CA ASP A 51 -10.54 0.86 -4.50
C ASP A 51 -10.95 2.30 -4.85
N ASP A 52 -12.24 2.62 -4.65
CA ASP A 52 -12.82 3.94 -4.91
C ASP A 52 -12.26 5.03 -3.99
N TYR A 53 -11.72 4.69 -2.83
CA TYR A 53 -11.15 5.63 -1.87
C TYR A 53 -9.63 5.77 -2.04
N CYS A 54 -8.99 4.89 -2.81
CA CYS A 54 -7.55 4.84 -2.95
C CYS A 54 -7.05 5.41 -4.29
N ALA A 55 -5.98 6.21 -4.23
CA ALA A 55 -5.14 6.54 -5.38
C ALA A 55 -4.31 5.32 -5.83
N GLY A 56 -3.87 4.50 -4.88
CA GLY A 56 -3.28 3.18 -5.13
C GLY A 56 -2.87 2.46 -3.85
N TYR A 57 -2.48 1.20 -3.98
CA TYR A 57 -2.10 0.32 -2.88
C TYR A 57 -1.26 -0.84 -3.40
N LYS A 58 -0.56 -1.54 -2.51
CA LYS A 58 0.08 -2.83 -2.81
C LYS A 58 0.46 -3.60 -1.55
N LEU A 59 0.69 -4.90 -1.72
CA LEU A 59 1.53 -5.67 -0.82
C LEU A 59 3.02 -5.40 -1.14
N PRO A 60 3.83 -4.97 -0.16
CA PRO A 60 5.27 -4.97 -0.30
C PRO A 60 5.83 -6.41 -0.22
N GLY A 61 7.00 -6.64 -0.81
CA GLY A 61 7.66 -7.95 -0.80
C GLY A 61 7.10 -8.93 -1.83
N ALA A 62 7.08 -10.22 -1.48
CA ALA A 62 6.75 -11.32 -2.38
C ALA A 62 5.27 -11.41 -2.79
N GLY A 63 4.35 -10.76 -2.03
CA GLY A 63 2.91 -10.93 -2.21
C GLY A 63 2.35 -12.10 -1.39
N GLY A 64 1.05 -12.41 -1.55
CA GLY A 64 0.42 -13.57 -0.90
C GLY A 64 -0.05 -13.38 0.55
N GLY A 65 0.23 -12.24 1.18
CA GLY A 65 -0.26 -11.92 2.52
C GLY A 65 0.54 -10.82 3.23
N GLY A 66 0.36 -10.70 4.54
CA GLY A 66 1.06 -9.72 5.38
C GLY A 66 0.37 -8.35 5.40
N TYR A 67 1.16 -7.29 5.34
CA TYR A 67 0.66 -5.91 5.42
C TYR A 67 0.44 -5.32 4.04
N LEU A 68 -0.77 -4.82 3.79
CA LEU A 68 -1.05 -3.96 2.65
C LEU A 68 -0.92 -2.50 3.09
N TYR A 69 -0.21 -1.69 2.30
CA TYR A 69 -0.24 -0.25 2.46
C TYR A 69 -0.97 0.40 1.28
N MET A 70 -1.55 1.55 1.54
CA MET A 70 -2.44 2.24 0.62
C MET A 70 -2.26 3.75 0.72
N VAL A 71 -2.55 4.43 -0.37
CA VAL A 71 -2.59 5.88 -0.50
C VAL A 71 -4.05 6.25 -0.75
N ALA A 72 -4.69 6.87 0.24
CA ALA A 72 -6.04 7.41 0.07
C ALA A 72 -6.00 8.62 -0.88
N LYS A 73 -7.12 8.90 -1.55
CA LYS A 73 -7.24 10.08 -2.45
C LYS A 73 -7.10 11.39 -1.69
N ASP A 74 -7.65 11.44 -0.47
CA ASP A 74 -7.69 12.60 0.40
C ASP A 74 -7.90 12.16 1.88
N PRO A 75 -7.84 13.07 2.86
CA PRO A 75 -8.04 12.74 4.27
C PRO A 75 -9.42 12.14 4.60
N ASP A 76 -10.48 12.57 3.91
CA ASP A 76 -11.85 12.07 4.15
C ASP A 76 -11.97 10.62 3.66
N ALA A 77 -11.40 10.32 2.50
CA ALA A 77 -11.28 8.96 1.98
C ALA A 77 -10.50 8.07 2.95
N ALA A 78 -9.41 8.57 3.55
CA ALA A 78 -8.66 7.84 4.57
C ALA A 78 -9.51 7.53 5.82
N ALA A 79 -10.33 8.49 6.27
CA ALA A 79 -11.26 8.29 7.38
C ALA A 79 -12.32 7.24 7.05
N ARG A 80 -12.93 7.32 5.85
CA ARG A 80 -13.93 6.34 5.38
C ARG A 80 -13.36 4.93 5.27
N ILE A 81 -12.14 4.78 4.75
CA ILE A 81 -11.46 3.47 4.71
C ILE A 81 -11.28 2.91 6.12
N LYS A 82 -10.81 3.74 7.06
CA LYS A 82 -10.61 3.32 8.45
C LYS A 82 -11.91 2.89 9.11
N GLU A 83 -12.98 3.64 8.90
CA GLU A 83 -14.31 3.30 9.42
C GLU A 83 -14.83 1.99 8.81
N LEU A 84 -14.84 1.88 7.49
CA LEU A 84 -15.32 0.71 6.75
C LEU A 84 -14.63 -0.58 7.21
N LEU A 85 -13.29 -0.56 7.31
CA LEU A 85 -12.52 -1.76 7.67
C LEU A 85 -12.59 -2.09 9.17
N LYS A 86 -12.91 -1.12 10.03
CA LYS A 86 -13.17 -1.37 11.46
C LYS A 86 -14.56 -1.96 11.69
N GLN A 87 -15.57 -1.45 10.98
CA GLN A 87 -16.95 -1.96 11.08
C GLN A 87 -17.09 -3.33 10.43
N HIS A 88 -16.37 -3.57 9.34
CA HIS A 88 -16.45 -4.81 8.56
C HIS A 88 -15.05 -5.41 8.32
N PRO A 89 -14.38 -5.91 9.39
CA PRO A 89 -13.07 -6.53 9.25
C PRO A 89 -13.15 -7.79 8.38
N LEU A 90 -12.15 -8.00 7.53
CA LEU A 90 -12.10 -9.18 6.66
C LEU A 90 -11.62 -10.45 7.39
N THR A 91 -10.79 -10.27 8.42
CA THR A 91 -10.27 -11.36 9.26
C THR A 91 -10.28 -10.92 10.73
N PRO A 92 -10.33 -11.87 11.68
CA PRO A 92 -10.25 -11.53 13.11
C PRO A 92 -8.95 -10.82 13.53
N SER A 93 -7.87 -11.01 12.76
CA SER A 93 -6.56 -10.40 13.00
C SER A 93 -6.34 -9.08 12.26
N ALA A 94 -7.32 -8.62 11.47
CA ALA A 94 -7.21 -7.38 10.71
C ALA A 94 -7.07 -6.18 11.66
N ARG A 95 -6.01 -5.39 11.48
CA ARG A 95 -5.71 -4.21 12.28
C ARG A 95 -4.98 -3.15 11.47
N PHE A 96 -5.19 -1.90 11.84
CA PHE A 96 -4.34 -0.82 11.36
C PHE A 96 -3.03 -0.80 12.15
N VAL A 97 -1.93 -0.57 11.44
CA VAL A 97 -0.60 -0.40 12.02
C VAL A 97 -0.06 0.91 11.48
N ASP A 98 0.42 1.78 12.38
CA ASP A 98 1.03 3.03 11.97
C ASP A 98 2.38 2.76 11.31
N MET A 99 2.58 3.38 10.14
CA MET A 99 3.82 3.29 9.39
C MET A 99 4.68 4.51 9.70
N GLN A 100 5.92 4.28 10.14
CA GLN A 100 6.90 5.32 10.41
C GLN A 100 8.20 5.01 9.68
N LEU A 101 8.87 6.05 9.17
CA LEU A 101 10.18 5.93 8.54
C LEU A 101 11.28 6.18 9.57
N SER A 102 12.08 5.16 9.86
CA SER A 102 13.32 5.34 10.63
C SER A 102 14.40 5.94 9.73
N THR A 103 15.04 7.01 10.20
CA THR A 103 16.24 7.58 9.57
C THR A 103 17.54 6.95 10.09
N GLN A 104 17.42 5.93 10.96
CA GLN A 104 18.53 5.25 11.59
C GLN A 104 18.56 3.79 11.13
N GLY A 105 19.74 3.34 10.71
CA GLY A 105 20.04 1.93 10.45
C GLY A 105 20.37 1.17 11.74
N LEU A 106 21.09 0.05 11.59
CA LEU A 106 21.57 -0.74 12.73
C LEU A 106 22.48 0.10 13.64
N LYS A 107 22.11 0.17 14.93
CA LYS A 107 22.94 0.77 15.99
C LYS A 107 23.25 -0.29 17.03
N VAL A 108 24.53 -0.44 17.38
CA VAL A 108 25.00 -1.35 18.42
C VAL A 108 25.72 -0.52 19.48
N SER A 109 25.27 -0.59 20.73
CA SER A 109 25.95 0.03 21.87
C SER A 109 26.48 -1.07 22.81
N ARG A 110 27.68 -0.88 23.35
CA ARG A 110 28.21 -1.67 24.46
C ARG A 110 28.31 -0.79 25.70
N SER A 111 27.98 -1.37 26.85
CA SER A 111 28.19 -0.78 28.19
C SER A 111 29.67 -0.67 28.53
#